data_AF-A0ABD2NGK0-F1
#
_entry.id   AF-A0ABD2NGK0-F1
#
_cell.length_a   1.000
_cell.length_b   1.000
_cell.length_c   1.000
_cell.angle_alpha   90.00
_cell.angle_beta   90.00
_cell.angle_gamma   90.00
#
_symmetry.space_group_name_H-M   'P 1'
#
loop_
_entity.id
_entity.type
_entity.pdbx_description
1 polymer ?
#
loop_
_entity_poly.entity_id
_entity_poly.type
_entity_poly.pdbx_seq_one_letter_code
_entity_poly.pdbx_strand_id
1 'polypeptide(L)'
;MALILNRSRGTVEGTESKLLLEQVKSKLIGEARDVLINSRCSRWGEIKDVLTNTFGDPRSGEILLHDLTTCYQRHNESYEQNHENIKQKLQVLLEHISIREAYQDIKISKENNYTNLALYAYKSGLLEPYCSHLLNIHFDTLESALMECRKFNNERAHISFMNFLRGQSESTNVKREVIPKPQQLHFRPTPPWRMNN
;
A
#
# COMPACT_ATOMS: atom_id res chain seq x y z
N MET A 1 -59.09 46.99 24.98
CA MET A 1 -57.81 47.14 24.26
C MET A 1 -56.68 46.63 25.14
N ALA A 2 -56.08 45.49 24.79
CA ALA A 2 -54.73 45.06 25.17
C ALA A 2 -54.35 43.85 24.28
N LEU A 3 -53.12 43.87 23.78
CA LEU A 3 -52.48 42.97 22.82
C LEU A 3 -52.23 41.56 23.38
N ILE A 4 -52.31 40.52 22.54
CA ILE A 4 -51.32 39.42 22.54
C ILE A 4 -51.04 38.97 21.09
N LEU A 5 -49.81 39.25 20.65
CA LEU A 5 -49.16 38.68 19.47
C LEU A 5 -48.91 37.18 19.70
N ASN A 6 -49.57 36.29 18.97
CA ASN A 6 -49.10 34.91 18.83
C ASN A 6 -48.30 34.76 17.54
N ARG A 7 -47.00 35.00 17.71
CA ARG A 7 -45.91 34.66 16.80
C ARG A 7 -45.96 33.16 16.50
N SER A 8 -46.43 32.79 15.32
CA SER A 8 -46.24 31.45 14.76
C SER A 8 -44.75 31.22 14.49
N ARG A 9 -44.01 30.75 15.51
CA ARG A 9 -42.71 30.10 15.32
C ARG A 9 -42.98 28.73 14.69
N GLY A 10 -43.21 28.74 13.38
CA GLY A 10 -43.10 27.54 12.55
C GLY A 10 -41.66 27.05 12.59
N THR A 11 -41.51 25.76 12.86
CA THR A 11 -40.26 25.00 12.96
C THR A 11 -39.52 24.97 11.62
N VAL A 12 -38.64 25.95 11.40
CA VAL A 12 -37.83 26.07 10.17
C VAL A 12 -36.96 24.83 9.95
N GLU A 13 -36.45 24.21 11.01
CA GLU A 13 -35.57 23.03 10.97
C GLU A 13 -36.22 21.77 10.34
N GLY A 14 -37.53 21.59 10.49
CA GLY A 14 -38.24 20.44 9.94
C GLY A 14 -38.47 20.51 8.43
N THR A 15 -38.48 21.73 7.88
CA THR A 15 -38.77 21.98 6.45
C THR A 15 -37.51 21.82 5.61
N GLU A 16 -36.37 22.31 6.11
CA GLU A 16 -35.07 22.15 5.46
C GLU A 16 -34.64 20.69 5.35
N SER A 17 -34.83 19.92 6.44
CA SER A 17 -34.55 18.48 6.47
C SER A 17 -35.37 17.69 5.44
N LYS A 18 -36.61 18.12 5.17
CA LYS A 18 -37.50 17.49 4.19
C LYS A 18 -37.12 17.87 2.75
N LEU A 19 -36.76 19.13 2.50
CA LEU A 19 -36.29 19.59 1.20
C LEU A 19 -34.99 18.90 0.79
N LEU A 20 -34.03 18.77 1.72
CA LEU A 20 -32.79 18.02 1.50
C LEU A 20 -33.08 16.56 1.15
N LEU A 21 -34.01 15.92 1.87
CA LEU A 21 -34.38 14.53 1.60
C LEU A 21 -34.95 14.35 0.19
N GLU A 22 -35.85 15.24 -0.23
CA GLU A 22 -36.43 15.19 -1.58
C GLU A 22 -35.39 15.51 -2.66
N GLN A 23 -34.43 16.40 -2.39
CA GLN A 23 -33.30 16.62 -3.28
C GLN A 23 -32.44 15.37 -3.42
N VAL A 24 -32.11 14.68 -2.33
CA VAL A 24 -31.35 13.43 -2.37
C VAL A 24 -32.11 12.36 -3.17
N LYS A 25 -33.42 12.18 -2.92
CA LYS A 25 -34.26 11.27 -3.70
C LYS A 25 -34.27 11.60 -5.19
N SER A 26 -34.30 12.89 -5.54
CA SER A 26 -34.30 13.34 -6.95
C SER A 26 -32.99 13.02 -7.69
N LYS A 27 -31.89 12.83 -6.96
CA LYS A 27 -30.58 12.47 -7.55
C LYS A 27 -30.42 10.97 -7.77
N LEU A 28 -31.26 10.15 -7.15
CA LEU A 28 -31.22 8.70 -7.33
C LEU A 28 -31.96 8.33 -8.61
N ILE A 29 -31.33 7.47 -9.40
CA ILE A 29 -31.81 7.02 -10.71
C ILE A 29 -31.77 5.49 -10.78
N GLY A 30 -32.57 4.91 -11.68
CA GLY A 30 -32.64 3.46 -11.89
C GLY A 30 -33.11 2.68 -10.66
N GLU A 31 -32.57 1.48 -10.48
CA GLU A 31 -32.98 0.51 -9.46
C GLU A 31 -32.93 1.08 -8.03
N ALA A 32 -31.96 1.94 -7.73
CA ALA A 32 -31.86 2.57 -6.41
C ALA A 32 -33.06 3.48 -6.09
N ARG A 33 -33.64 4.14 -7.11
CA ARG A 33 -34.86 4.94 -6.94
C ARG A 33 -36.07 4.04 -6.72
N ASP A 34 -36.17 2.96 -7.48
CA ASP A 34 -37.30 2.03 -7.41
C ASP A 34 -37.38 1.35 -6.05
N VAL A 35 -36.23 0.92 -5.51
CA VAL A 35 -36.12 0.35 -4.16
C VAL A 35 -36.64 1.32 -3.10
N LEU A 36 -36.29 2.61 -3.20
CA LEU A 36 -36.74 3.62 -2.24
C LEU A 36 -38.23 3.96 -2.34
N ILE A 37 -38.79 3.96 -3.55
CA ILE A 37 -40.23 4.15 -3.76
C ILE A 37 -41.00 2.99 -3.11
N ASN A 38 -40.52 1.76 -3.29
CA ASN A 38 -41.16 0.55 -2.76
C ASN A 38 -41.06 0.45 -1.23
N SER A 39 -39.95 0.91 -0.64
CA SER A 39 -39.71 0.83 0.81
C SER A 39 -40.33 1.99 1.62
N ARG A 40 -40.92 2.99 0.95
CA ARG A 40 -41.68 4.10 1.59
C ARG A 40 -40.90 4.85 2.68
N CYS A 41 -39.58 4.96 2.54
CA CYS A 41 -38.73 5.62 3.54
C CYS A 41 -39.02 7.12 3.66
N SER A 42 -39.15 7.58 4.90
CA SER A 42 -39.54 8.96 5.25
C SER A 42 -38.42 9.75 5.91
N ARG A 43 -37.39 9.05 6.41
CA ARG A 43 -36.24 9.64 7.10
C ARG A 43 -34.94 9.30 6.38
N TRP A 44 -33.95 10.19 6.49
CA TRP A 44 -32.64 9.95 5.91
C TRP A 44 -31.98 8.66 6.42
N GLY A 45 -32.09 8.37 7.72
CA GLY A 45 -31.57 7.12 8.31
C GLY A 45 -32.13 5.89 7.61
N GLU A 46 -33.45 5.83 7.42
CA GLU A 46 -34.12 4.72 6.73
C GLU A 46 -33.66 4.58 5.27
N ILE A 47 -33.52 5.69 4.55
CA ILE A 47 -33.01 5.68 3.17
C ILE A 47 -31.58 5.15 3.15
N LYS A 48 -30.73 5.62 4.05
CA LYS A 48 -29.34 5.18 4.17
C LYS A 48 -29.27 3.69 4.47
N ASP A 49 -30.07 3.21 5.41
CA ASP A 49 -30.10 1.80 5.80
C ASP A 49 -30.58 0.91 4.65
N VAL A 50 -31.64 1.31 3.95
CA VAL A 50 -32.15 0.57 2.77
C VAL A 50 -31.10 0.53 1.66
N LEU A 51 -30.52 1.68 1.29
CA LEU A 51 -29.50 1.73 0.25
C LEU A 51 -28.26 0.90 0.62
N THR A 52 -27.85 0.94 1.88
CA THR A 52 -26.67 0.18 2.34
C THR A 52 -26.96 -1.31 2.40
N ASN A 53 -28.17 -1.71 2.80
CA ASN A 53 -28.55 -3.13 2.83
C ASN A 53 -28.78 -3.70 1.42
N THR A 54 -29.22 -2.89 0.47
CA THR A 54 -29.48 -3.35 -0.91
C THR A 54 -28.26 -3.27 -1.81
N PHE A 55 -27.42 -2.22 -1.67
CA PHE A 55 -26.29 -1.95 -2.58
C PHE A 55 -24.92 -1.95 -1.89
N GLY A 56 -24.87 -2.06 -0.56
CA GLY A 56 -23.61 -2.19 0.17
C GLY A 56 -22.97 -3.56 -0.03
N ASP A 57 -21.74 -3.72 0.48
CA ASP A 57 -21.04 -4.99 0.43
C ASP A 57 -21.80 -6.06 1.25
N PRO A 58 -22.30 -7.14 0.61
CA PRO A 58 -23.07 -8.17 1.30
C PRO A 58 -22.18 -9.14 2.08
N ARG A 59 -20.86 -9.10 1.89
CA ARG A 59 -19.92 -10.00 2.56
C ARG A 59 -19.95 -9.78 4.07
N SER A 60 -19.80 -10.87 4.83
CA SER A 60 -19.68 -10.77 6.28
C SER A 60 -18.33 -10.19 6.68
N GLY A 61 -18.26 -9.60 7.88
CA GLY A 61 -17.02 -9.04 8.41
C GLY A 61 -15.91 -10.08 8.53
N GLU A 62 -16.25 -11.34 8.80
CA GLU A 62 -15.31 -12.46 8.89
C GLU A 62 -14.68 -12.79 7.53
N ILE A 63 -15.45 -12.75 6.45
CA ILE A 63 -14.94 -12.95 5.08
C ILE A 63 -14.00 -11.82 4.72
N LEU A 64 -14.38 -10.57 5.00
CA LEU A 64 -13.54 -9.40 4.75
C LEU A 64 -12.24 -9.44 5.56
N LEU A 65 -12.32 -9.90 6.82
CA LEU A 65 -11.17 -10.08 7.68
C LEU A 65 -10.25 -11.18 7.17
N HIS A 66 -10.81 -12.32 6.76
CA HIS A 66 -10.05 -13.40 6.14
C HIS A 66 -9.35 -12.91 4.87
N ASP A 67 -10.05 -12.20 4.00
CA ASP A 67 -9.50 -11.60 2.77
C ASP A 67 -8.33 -10.65 3.04
N LEU A 68 -8.31 -9.98 4.20
CA LEU A 68 -7.22 -9.13 4.66
C LEU A 68 -6.04 -9.95 5.18
N THR A 69 -6.29 -10.93 6.06
CA THR A 69 -5.22 -11.69 6.71
C THR A 69 -4.54 -12.71 5.80
N THR A 70 -5.22 -13.17 4.75
CA THR A 70 -4.65 -14.05 3.72
C THR A 70 -4.17 -13.28 2.48
N CYS A 71 -3.92 -11.98 2.60
CA CYS A 71 -3.39 -11.18 1.51
C CYS A 71 -1.87 -11.33 1.42
N TYR A 72 -1.40 -11.96 0.35
CA TYR A 72 0.02 -12.19 0.07
C TYR A 72 0.41 -11.53 -1.25
N GLN A 73 1.63 -11.03 -1.31
CA GLN A 73 2.23 -10.49 -2.53
C GLN A 73 2.33 -11.59 -3.59
N ARG A 74 1.77 -11.33 -4.78
CA ARG A 74 1.90 -12.24 -5.92
C ARG A 74 3.30 -12.13 -6.54
N HIS A 75 3.77 -13.19 -7.21
CA HIS A 75 5.10 -13.20 -7.83
C HIS A 75 5.38 -12.07 -8.83
N ASN A 76 4.34 -11.57 -9.51
CA ASN A 76 4.45 -10.48 -10.49
C ASN A 76 4.02 -9.12 -9.94
N GLU A 77 3.83 -9.02 -8.63
CA GLU A 77 3.36 -7.82 -7.95
C GLU A 77 4.53 -7.18 -7.20
N SER A 78 4.61 -5.84 -7.20
CA SER A 78 5.60 -5.13 -6.38
C SER A 78 5.13 -5.04 -4.92
N TYR A 79 6.08 -4.79 -3.99
CA TYR A 79 5.71 -4.56 -2.59
C TYR A 79 4.76 -3.35 -2.43
N GLU A 80 4.87 -2.35 -3.31
CA GLU A 80 4.00 -1.17 -3.33
C GLU A 80 2.58 -1.50 -3.78
N GLN A 81 2.43 -2.38 -4.76
CA GLN A 81 1.12 -2.84 -5.22
C GLN A 81 0.43 -3.68 -4.14
N ASN A 82 1.16 -4.59 -3.50
CA ASN A 82 0.64 -5.38 -2.38
C ASN A 82 0.23 -4.47 -1.20
N HIS A 83 1.01 -3.42 -0.91
CA HIS A 83 0.65 -2.41 0.09
C HIS A 83 -0.72 -1.77 -0.22
N GLU A 84 -0.91 -1.29 -1.46
CA GLU A 84 -2.19 -0.67 -1.86
C GLU A 84 -3.36 -1.65 -1.79
N ASN A 85 -3.14 -2.91 -2.16
CA ASN A 85 -4.15 -3.96 -2.07
C ASN A 85 -4.59 -4.20 -0.60
N ILE A 86 -3.63 -4.32 0.31
CA ILE A 86 -3.90 -4.46 1.75
C ILE A 86 -4.61 -3.22 2.30
N LYS A 87 -4.19 -2.03 1.89
CA LYS A 87 -4.81 -0.76 2.29
C LYS A 87 -6.28 -0.68 1.84
N GLN A 88 -6.58 -1.07 0.60
CA GLN A 88 -7.95 -1.12 0.08
C GLN A 88 -8.82 -2.12 0.86
N LYS A 89 -8.30 -3.31 1.15
CA LYS A 89 -9.01 -4.33 1.95
C LYS A 89 -9.28 -3.84 3.37
N LEU A 90 -8.30 -3.21 4.00
CA LEU A 90 -8.46 -2.60 5.32
C LEU A 90 -9.55 -1.52 5.28
N GLN A 91 -9.54 -0.63 4.28
CA GLN A 91 -10.55 0.41 4.13
C GLN A 91 -11.96 -0.16 4.04
N VAL A 92 -12.18 -1.18 3.20
CA VAL A 92 -13.49 -1.85 3.07
C VAL A 92 -13.94 -2.42 4.42
N LEU A 93 -13.02 -3.03 5.18
CA LEU A 93 -13.32 -3.59 6.49
C LEU A 93 -13.67 -2.51 7.53
N LEU A 94 -12.95 -1.38 7.52
CA LEU A 94 -13.23 -0.24 8.39
C LEU A 94 -14.58 0.41 8.06
N GLU A 95 -14.90 0.58 6.78
CA GLU A 95 -16.21 1.06 6.31
C GLU A 95 -17.33 0.12 6.77
N HIS A 96 -17.12 -1.20 6.65
CA HIS A 96 -18.07 -2.20 7.09
C HIS A 96 -18.35 -2.11 8.61
N ILE A 97 -17.33 -1.96 9.46
CA ILE A 97 -17.54 -1.72 10.91
C ILE A 97 -18.27 -0.40 11.12
N SER A 98 -17.87 0.66 10.41
CA SER A 98 -18.41 2.01 10.60
C SER A 98 -19.92 2.07 10.36
N ILE A 99 -20.42 1.22 9.47
CA ILE A 99 -21.84 1.14 9.13
C ILE A 99 -22.61 0.22 10.09
N ARG A 100 -22.02 -0.93 10.48
CA ARG A 100 -22.76 -1.98 11.19
C ARG A 100 -22.62 -1.95 12.71
N GLU A 101 -21.56 -1.35 13.24
CA GLU A 101 -21.30 -1.31 14.68
C GLU A 101 -21.91 -0.06 15.31
N ALA A 102 -22.82 -0.26 16.27
CA ALA A 102 -23.50 0.84 16.94
C ALA A 102 -22.67 1.47 18.08
N TYR A 103 -21.78 0.69 18.70
CA TYR A 103 -21.02 1.12 19.88
C TYR A 103 -19.63 1.62 19.49
N GLN A 104 -19.34 2.87 19.87
CA GLN A 104 -18.09 3.54 19.52
C GLN A 104 -16.84 2.85 20.10
N ASP A 105 -16.91 2.34 21.33
CA ASP A 105 -15.77 1.67 21.96
C ASP A 105 -15.40 0.35 21.25
N ILE A 106 -16.42 -0.41 20.83
CA ILE A 106 -16.24 -1.65 20.06
C ILE A 106 -15.65 -1.31 18.68
N LYS A 107 -16.13 -0.24 18.05
CA LYS A 107 -15.61 0.25 16.78
C LYS A 107 -14.12 0.59 16.89
N ILE A 108 -13.72 1.44 17.83
CA ILE A 108 -12.31 1.82 18.04
C ILE A 108 -11.44 0.58 18.31
N SER A 109 -11.91 -0.35 19.14
CA SER A 109 -11.19 -1.59 19.43
C SER A 109 -10.95 -2.45 18.18
N LYS A 110 -12.00 -2.63 17.36
CA LYS A 110 -11.90 -3.40 16.11
C LYS A 110 -11.04 -2.69 15.06
N GLU A 111 -11.16 -1.38 14.92
CA GLU A 111 -10.35 -0.57 13.99
C GLU A 111 -8.85 -0.73 14.30
N ASN A 112 -8.47 -0.64 15.58
CA ASN A 112 -7.09 -0.86 16.01
C ASN A 112 -6.61 -2.29 15.72
N ASN A 113 -7.44 -3.30 16.03
CA ASN A 113 -7.11 -4.69 15.77
C ASN A 113 -6.89 -4.96 14.27
N TYR A 114 -7.78 -4.48 13.42
CA TYR A 114 -7.67 -4.68 11.97
C TYR A 114 -6.49 -3.93 11.36
N THR A 115 -6.15 -2.76 11.88
CA THR A 115 -4.94 -2.03 11.49
C THR A 115 -3.69 -2.84 11.83
N ASN A 116 -3.64 -3.45 13.01
CA ASN A 116 -2.53 -4.32 13.42
C ASN A 116 -2.45 -5.59 12.57
N LEU A 117 -3.58 -6.20 12.22
CA LEU A 117 -3.63 -7.37 11.35
C LEU A 117 -3.21 -7.04 9.91
N ALA A 118 -3.60 -5.88 9.38
CA ALA A 118 -3.16 -5.41 8.08
C ALA A 118 -1.63 -5.23 8.03
N LEU A 119 -1.06 -4.65 9.08
CA LEU A 119 0.39 -4.53 9.26
C LEU A 119 1.08 -5.90 9.26
N TYR A 120 0.53 -6.85 10.03
CA TYR A 120 1.07 -8.21 10.10
C TYR A 120 0.98 -8.93 8.74
N ALA A 121 -0.16 -8.83 8.06
CA ALA A 121 -0.39 -9.40 6.74
C ALA A 121 0.60 -8.82 5.72
N TYR A 122 0.87 -7.51 5.76
CA TYR A 122 1.86 -6.90 4.88
C TYR A 122 3.27 -7.42 5.18
N LYS A 123 3.71 -7.41 6.45
CA LYS A 123 5.07 -7.86 6.82
C LYS A 123 5.33 -9.31 6.43
N SER A 124 4.41 -10.20 6.81
CA SER A 124 4.56 -11.65 6.61
C SER A 124 4.21 -12.10 5.19
N GLY A 125 3.40 -11.31 4.48
CA GLY A 125 2.90 -11.65 3.16
C GLY A 125 3.75 -11.14 2.00
N LEU A 126 4.81 -10.38 2.25
CA LEU A 126 5.76 -9.98 1.23
C LEU A 126 6.67 -11.14 0.81
N LEU A 127 7.18 -11.06 -0.42
CA LEU A 127 8.19 -11.99 -0.92
C LEU A 127 9.57 -11.64 -0.37
N GLU A 128 10.45 -12.64 -0.32
CA GLU A 128 11.87 -12.40 -0.06
C GLU A 128 12.47 -11.48 -1.13
N PRO A 129 13.37 -10.55 -0.77
CA PRO A 129 14.07 -10.39 0.52
C PRO A 129 13.31 -9.55 1.59
N TYR A 130 12.14 -9.01 1.26
CA TYR A 130 11.50 -7.97 2.07
C TYR A 130 10.91 -8.52 3.37
N CYS A 131 10.29 -9.70 3.32
CA CYS A 131 9.71 -10.35 4.50
C CYS A 131 10.74 -10.52 5.62
N SER A 132 11.89 -11.13 5.31
CA SER A 132 12.99 -11.31 6.27
C SER A 132 13.52 -10.00 6.83
N HIS A 133 13.61 -8.94 6.01
CA HIS A 133 14.07 -7.63 6.47
C HIS A 133 13.10 -6.99 7.48
N LEU A 134 11.79 -7.09 7.24
CA LEU A 134 10.77 -6.41 8.04
C LEU A 134 10.35 -7.18 9.29
N LEU A 135 10.51 -8.51 9.32
CA LEU A 135 10.03 -9.39 10.40
C LEU A 135 10.38 -8.85 11.80
N ASN A 136 11.62 -8.42 11.99
CA ASN A 136 12.16 -7.98 13.28
C ASN A 136 12.00 -6.47 13.56
N ILE A 137 11.39 -5.72 12.66
CA ILE A 137 11.20 -4.27 12.80
C ILE A 137 9.77 -3.99 13.29
N HIS A 138 9.65 -3.13 14.29
CA HIS A 138 8.36 -2.65 14.77
C HIS A 138 7.89 -1.45 13.96
N PHE A 139 6.60 -1.42 13.62
CA PHE A 139 5.97 -0.38 12.82
C PHE A 139 4.62 -0.02 13.43
N ASP A 140 4.33 1.27 13.53
CA ASP A 140 3.05 1.77 14.03
C ASP A 140 2.00 1.88 12.91
N THR A 141 2.45 2.06 11.66
CA THR A 141 1.57 2.32 10.51
C THR A 141 2.01 1.55 9.26
N LEU A 142 1.06 1.22 8.40
CA LEU A 142 1.33 0.51 7.14
C LEU A 142 2.28 1.32 6.24
N GLU A 143 2.11 2.65 6.22
CA GLU A 143 2.96 3.60 5.52
C GLU A 143 4.42 3.58 6.02
N SER A 144 4.64 3.41 7.33
CA SER A 144 5.99 3.30 7.89
C SER A 144 6.71 2.02 7.42
N ALA A 145 5.99 0.91 7.32
CA ALA A 145 6.53 -0.34 6.78
C ALA A 145 6.86 -0.23 5.28
N LEU A 146 6.03 0.47 4.50
CA LEU A 146 6.31 0.77 3.09
C LEU A 146 7.58 1.64 2.93
N MET A 147 7.74 2.64 3.77
CA MET A 147 8.90 3.52 3.75
C MET A 147 10.20 2.73 3.98
N GLU A 148 10.19 1.78 4.92
CA GLU A 148 11.36 0.93 5.17
C GLU A 148 11.67 0.02 3.97
N CYS A 149 10.66 -0.51 3.26
CA CYS A 149 10.88 -1.26 2.02
C CYS A 149 11.61 -0.41 0.96
N ARG A 150 11.20 0.86 0.80
CA ARG A 150 11.83 1.80 -0.14
C ARG A 150 13.27 2.09 0.25
N LYS A 151 13.53 2.32 1.53
CA LYS A 151 14.87 2.53 2.06
C LYS A 151 15.76 1.33 1.79
N PHE A 152 15.28 0.13 2.07
CA PHE A 152 16.00 -1.12 1.79
C PHE A 152 16.33 -1.28 0.30
N ASN A 153 15.40 -0.93 -0.59
CA ASN A 153 15.64 -0.97 -2.03
C ASN A 153 16.72 0.03 -2.47
N ASN A 154 16.67 1.25 -1.93
CA ASN A 154 17.67 2.29 -2.19
C ASN A 154 19.07 1.87 -1.71
N GLU A 155 19.17 1.26 -0.53
CA GLU A 155 20.44 0.74 0.00
C GLU A 155 21.01 -0.36 -0.91
N ARG A 156 20.18 -1.30 -1.36
CA ARG A 156 20.61 -2.34 -2.32
C ARG A 156 21.07 -1.76 -3.65
N ALA A 157 20.35 -0.77 -4.18
CA ALA A 157 20.73 -0.08 -5.41
C ALA A 157 22.08 0.64 -5.24
N HIS A 158 22.29 1.32 -4.11
CA HIS A 158 23.55 1.99 -3.80
C HIS A 158 24.73 1.01 -3.71
N ILE A 159 24.57 -0.12 -3.00
CA ILE A 159 25.59 -1.16 -2.89
C ILE A 159 25.94 -1.73 -4.27
N SER A 160 24.92 -2.04 -5.08
CA SER A 160 25.09 -2.55 -6.45
C SER A 160 25.90 -1.57 -7.31
N PHE A 161 25.58 -0.27 -7.24
CA PHE A 161 26.29 0.78 -7.95
C PHE A 161 27.75 0.90 -7.49
N MET A 162 28.01 0.88 -6.18
CA MET A 162 29.37 0.94 -5.65
C MET A 162 30.22 -0.26 -6.07
N ASN A 163 29.63 -1.46 -6.11
CA ASN A 163 30.31 -2.67 -6.59
C ASN A 163 30.63 -2.58 -8.09
N PHE A 164 29.71 -2.03 -8.90
CA PHE A 164 29.96 -1.76 -10.31
C PHE A 164 31.14 -0.82 -10.54
N LEU A 165 31.21 0.29 -9.80
CA LEU A 165 32.33 1.24 -9.89
C LEU A 165 33.68 0.59 -9.51
N ARG A 166 33.70 -0.24 -8.47
CA ARG A 166 34.91 -1.00 -8.08
C ARG A 166 35.36 -1.94 -9.20
N GLY A 167 34.44 -2.69 -9.81
CA GLY A 167 34.76 -3.59 -10.91
C GLY A 167 35.35 -2.88 -12.15
N GLN A 168 34.98 -1.63 -12.41
CA GLN A 168 35.61 -0.83 -13.48
C GLN A 168 37.05 -0.41 -13.16
N SER A 169 37.34 -0.11 -11.90
CA SER A 169 38.69 0.28 -11.46
C SER A 169 39.69 -0.89 -11.51
N GLU A 170 39.23 -2.12 -11.31
CA GLU A 170 40.06 -3.33 -11.39
C GLU A 170 40.38 -3.70 -12.84
N SER A 171 39.43 -3.50 -13.76
CA SER A 171 39.60 -3.80 -15.19
C SER A 171 40.51 -2.80 -15.93
N THR A 172 40.75 -1.61 -15.38
CA THR A 172 41.73 -0.64 -15.92
C THR A 172 43.17 -0.93 -15.49
N ASN A 173 43.39 -1.72 -14.42
CA ASN A 173 44.74 -2.01 -13.91
C ASN A 173 45.45 -3.18 -14.63
N VAL A 174 44.73 -3.95 -15.47
CA VAL A 174 45.28 -5.13 -16.17
C VAL A 174 45.98 -4.78 -17.49
N LYS A 175 45.92 -3.53 -17.97
CA LYS A 175 46.61 -3.08 -19.21
C LYS A 175 47.88 -2.27 -18.97
N ARG A 176 48.64 -2.55 -17.91
CA ARG A 176 50.07 -2.19 -17.89
C ARG A 176 50.85 -3.37 -18.44
N GLU A 177 51.01 -3.36 -19.76
CA GLU A 177 51.95 -4.23 -20.47
C GLU A 177 53.31 -4.19 -19.77
N VAL A 178 53.74 -5.36 -19.31
CA VAL A 178 55.10 -5.60 -18.85
C VAL A 178 56.01 -5.33 -20.04
N ILE A 179 56.70 -4.19 -20.04
CA ILE A 179 57.80 -3.93 -20.97
C ILE A 179 58.79 -5.10 -20.80
N PRO A 180 59.00 -5.96 -21.81
CA PRO A 180 59.97 -7.03 -21.68
C PRO A 180 61.35 -6.41 -21.50
N LYS A 181 62.03 -6.75 -20.40
CA LYS A 181 63.44 -6.37 -20.17
C LYS A 181 64.26 -6.81 -21.39
N PRO A 182 65.11 -5.95 -21.97
CA PRO A 182 65.98 -6.35 -23.06
C PRO A 182 66.91 -7.47 -22.57
N GLN A 183 66.82 -8.63 -23.21
CA GLN A 183 67.75 -9.73 -22.98
C GLN A 183 69.15 -9.24 -23.34
N GLN A 184 70.05 -9.21 -22.35
CA GLN A 184 71.46 -8.96 -22.59
C GLN A 184 72.03 -10.13 -23.42
N LEU A 185 72.27 -9.87 -24.70
CA LEU A 185 73.00 -10.75 -25.60
C LEU A 185 74.38 -11.05 -24.99
N HIS A 186 74.52 -12.23 -24.41
CA HIS A 186 75.83 -12.79 -24.06
C HIS A 186 76.58 -13.08 -25.37
N PHE A 187 77.48 -12.18 -25.74
CA PHE A 187 78.50 -12.44 -26.75
C PHE A 187 79.38 -13.60 -26.26
N ARG A 188 79.27 -14.78 -26.88
CA ARG A 188 80.28 -15.82 -26.77
C ARG A 188 81.44 -15.45 -27.70
N PRO A 189 82.67 -15.26 -27.20
CA PRO A 189 83.83 -15.13 -28.07
C PRO A 189 84.10 -16.48 -28.76
N THR A 190 84.21 -16.45 -30.09
CA THR A 190 84.63 -17.58 -30.93
C THR A 190 86.10 -17.93 -30.69
N PRO A 191 86.47 -19.22 -30.52
CA PRO A 191 87.87 -19.64 -30.42
C PRO A 191 88.63 -19.47 -31.75
N PRO A 192 89.90 -19.04 -31.74
CA PRO A 192 90.60 -18.64 -32.95
C PRO A 192 91.47 -19.77 -33.52
N TRP A 193 90.90 -20.91 -33.94
CA TRP A 193 91.69 -21.90 -34.71
C TRP A 193 90.83 -22.64 -35.75
N ARG A 194 90.55 -21.95 -36.86
CA ARG A 194 90.39 -22.55 -38.18
C ARG A 194 90.98 -21.58 -39.20
N MET A 195 92.28 -21.74 -39.46
CA MET A 195 92.86 -21.33 -40.73
C MET A 195 93.14 -22.59 -41.55
N ASN A 196 92.71 -22.53 -42.79
CA ASN A 196 92.85 -23.54 -43.82
C ASN A 196 94.32 -23.91 -44.06
N ASN A 197 94.60 -25.21 -44.14
CA ASN A 197 95.02 -25.89 -45.37
C ASN A 197 95.06 -27.40 -45.13
#